data_AF-A0AAD5IHH3-F1
#
_entry.id   AF-A0AAD5IHH3-F1
#
_cell.length_a   1.000
_cell.length_b   1.000
_cell.length_c   1.000
_cell.angle_alpha   90.00
_cell.angle_beta   90.00
_cell.angle_gamma   90.00
#
_symmetry.space_group_name_H-M   'P 1'
#
loop_
_entity.id
_entity.type
_entity.pdbx_description
1 polymer ?
#
loop_
_entity_poly.entity_id
_entity_poly.type
_entity_poly.pdbx_seq_one_letter_code
_entity_poly.pdbx_strand_id
1 'polypeptide(L)'
;MLFVSMSLESLSERQWYFRIRLICLNVRSLLTAAIYKKQLRLSNAVKLIHSGGEIMNYVTVDAYRIGEFPFWFHQTWTTSLHLCIVQVILFQTVGSATFSALVVIVFTVLCNTPLAKLQHKFQSRLMVAQDVRQKASSEALVNMKVLKLYAWETHFKNAIEDLRKEPIRSIPDIIGVVIQAKVAFARAVKFLEAPELQSANVRRNLEDVKCEPCHSHRISQFRLRGEFFEANTKEYKFRG
;
A
#
# COMPACT_ATOMS: atom_id res chain seq x y z
N MET A 1 -11.57 1.76 30.05
CA MET A 1 -10.20 1.41 29.66
C MET A 1 -9.87 1.83 28.23
N LEU A 2 -10.60 1.38 27.20
CA LEU A 2 -10.32 1.76 25.80
C LEU A 2 -10.36 3.27 25.53
N PHE A 3 -11.36 3.99 26.06
CA PHE A 3 -11.44 5.46 25.92
C PHE A 3 -10.21 6.19 26.46
N VAL A 4 -9.71 5.75 27.63
CA VAL A 4 -8.51 6.33 28.25
C VAL A 4 -7.26 6.01 27.41
N SER A 5 -7.16 4.77 26.90
CA SER A 5 -6.07 4.36 26.00
C SER A 5 -6.01 5.21 24.73
N MET A 6 -7.15 5.38 24.04
CA MET A 6 -7.24 6.20 22.82
C MET A 6 -6.94 7.68 23.08
N SER A 7 -7.38 8.19 24.24
CA SER A 7 -7.11 9.58 24.64
C SER A 7 -5.63 9.81 24.91
N LEU A 8 -4.97 8.87 25.60
CA LEU A 8 -3.52 8.91 25.87
C LEU A 8 -2.70 8.79 24.58
N GLU A 9 -3.10 7.88 23.68
CA GLU A 9 -2.48 7.73 22.36
C GLU A 9 -2.54 9.04 21.56
N SER A 10 -3.74 9.61 21.42
CA SER A 10 -3.94 10.86 20.67
C SER A 10 -3.14 12.03 21.28
N LEU A 11 -3.12 12.14 22.61
CA LEU A 11 -2.36 13.19 23.29
C LEU A 11 -0.85 13.00 23.09
N SER A 12 -0.35 11.77 23.23
CA SER A 12 1.06 11.44 23.01
C SER A 12 1.48 11.77 21.57
N GLU A 13 0.67 11.37 20.59
CA GLU A 13 0.90 11.67 19.18
C GLU A 13 0.95 13.19 18.94
N ARG A 14 -0.02 13.94 19.48
CA ARG A 14 -0.06 15.41 19.38
C ARG A 14 1.18 16.07 19.98
N GLN A 15 1.58 15.63 21.18
CA GLN A 15 2.76 16.14 21.89
C GLN A 15 4.03 15.85 21.13
N TRP A 16 4.17 14.64 20.60
CA TRP A 16 5.26 14.25 19.72
C TRP A 16 5.35 15.17 18.49
N TYR A 17 4.25 15.32 17.74
CA TYR A 17 4.20 16.18 16.56
C TYR A 17 4.56 17.63 16.85
N PHE A 18 4.11 18.15 17.99
CA PHE A 18 4.44 19.50 18.40
C PHE A 18 5.94 19.66 18.70
N ARG A 19 6.52 18.73 19.46
CA ARG A 19 7.95 18.74 19.82
C ARG A 19 8.86 18.61 18.60
N ILE A 20 8.57 17.68 17.70
CA ILE A 20 9.40 17.49 16.50
C ILE A 20 9.31 18.69 15.55
N ARG A 21 8.14 19.34 15.44
CA ARG A 21 8.01 20.61 14.69
C ARG A 21 8.81 21.74 15.32
N LEU A 22 8.81 21.85 16.64
CA LEU A 22 9.63 22.86 17.32
C LEU A 22 11.13 22.62 17.04
N ILE A 23 11.59 21.38 17.09
CA ILE A 23 12.98 21.02 16.77
C ILE A 23 13.31 21.36 15.31
N CYS A 24 12.46 20.96 14.35
CA CYS A 24 12.62 21.29 12.94
C CYS A 24 12.76 22.81 12.72
N LEU A 25 11.86 23.60 13.33
CA LEU A 25 11.87 25.06 13.22
C LEU A 25 13.14 25.68 13.80
N ASN A 26 13.59 25.20 14.97
CA ASN A 26 14.81 25.68 15.61
C ASN A 26 16.06 25.34 14.79
N VAL A 27 16.15 24.12 14.25
CA VAL A 27 17.27 23.72 13.38
C VAL A 27 17.31 24.60 12.14
N ARG A 28 16.16 24.81 11.49
CA ARG A 28 16.07 25.66 10.30
C ARG A 28 16.44 27.11 10.59
N SER A 29 15.94 27.69 11.69
CA SER A 29 16.23 29.09 12.04
C SER A 29 17.70 29.29 12.40
N LEU A 30 18.30 28.37 13.16
CA LEU A 30 19.73 28.40 13.49
C LEU A 30 20.61 28.26 12.25
N LEU A 31 20.27 27.34 11.34
CA LEU A 31 21.03 27.12 10.11
C LEU A 31 20.95 28.35 9.20
N THR A 32 19.76 28.91 9.00
CA THR A 32 19.56 30.15 8.25
C THR A 32 20.34 31.31 8.88
N ALA A 33 20.26 31.49 10.20
CA ALA A 33 21.01 32.54 10.90
C ALA A 33 22.54 32.37 10.78
N ALA A 34 23.04 31.14 10.87
CA ALA A 34 24.45 30.82 10.70
C ALA A 34 24.94 31.14 9.27
N ILE A 35 24.13 30.79 8.25
CA ILE A 35 24.43 31.11 6.86
C ILE A 35 24.45 32.63 6.65
N TYR A 36 23.45 33.37 7.13
CA TYR A 36 23.44 34.84 7.04
C TYR A 36 24.65 35.48 7.73
N LYS A 37 25.01 35.01 8.94
CA LYS A 37 26.18 35.51 9.67
C LYS A 37 27.48 35.24 8.90
N LYS A 38 27.59 34.09 8.23
CA LYS A 38 28.74 33.75 7.37
C LYS A 38 28.77 34.62 6.11
N GLN A 39 27.63 34.87 5.49
CA GLN A 39 27.47 35.73 4.32
C GLN A 39 27.93 37.18 4.58
N LEU A 40 27.58 37.73 5.75
CA LEU A 40 28.00 39.08 6.15
C LEU A 40 29.51 39.20 6.38
N ARG A 41 30.21 38.09 6.69
CA ARG A 41 31.66 38.06 6.92
C ARG A 41 32.47 37.63 5.69
N LEU A 42 31.83 37.29 4.57
CA LEU A 42 32.52 36.86 3.35
C LEU A 42 33.11 38.05 2.59
N SER A 43 34.36 37.91 2.14
CA SER A 43 35.03 38.87 1.26
C SER A 43 34.41 38.88 -0.14
N ASN A 44 34.50 40.01 -0.85
CA ASN A 44 33.95 40.20 -2.21
C ASN A 44 34.47 39.18 -3.23
N ALA A 45 35.72 38.71 -3.07
CA ALA A 45 36.30 37.68 -3.95
C ALA A 45 35.55 36.34 -3.90
N VAL A 46 35.03 35.94 -2.73
CA VAL A 46 34.28 34.67 -2.57
C VAL A 46 32.82 34.82 -2.98
N LYS A 47 32.25 36.03 -2.87
CA LYS A 47 30.91 36.38 -3.39
C LYS A 47 30.83 36.39 -4.92
N LEU A 48 31.97 36.49 -5.60
CA LEU A 48 32.07 36.31 -7.05
C LEU A 48 32.06 34.82 -7.47
N ILE A 49 32.49 33.92 -6.57
CA ILE A 49 32.54 32.47 -6.82
C ILE A 49 31.19 31.81 -6.52
N HIS A 50 30.51 32.25 -5.46
CA HIS A 50 29.16 31.79 -5.12
C HIS A 50 28.14 32.86 -5.49
N SER A 51 27.29 32.57 -6.47
CA SER A 51 26.22 33.50 -6.85
C SER A 51 25.27 33.70 -5.67
N GLY A 52 24.77 34.93 -5.47
CA GLY A 52 23.75 35.21 -4.46
C GLY A 52 22.52 34.29 -4.58
N GLY A 53 22.24 33.80 -5.80
CA GLY A 53 21.20 32.81 -6.07
C GLY A 53 21.50 31.41 -5.48
N GLU A 54 22.75 30.95 -5.52
CA GLU A 54 23.14 29.66 -4.92
C GLU A 54 23.05 29.70 -3.40
N ILE A 55 23.45 30.83 -2.80
CA ILE A 55 23.33 31.07 -1.37
C ILE A 55 21.85 31.10 -0.94
N MET A 56 21.00 31.76 -1.72
CA MET A 56 19.55 31.75 -1.48
C MET A 56 18.99 30.33 -1.58
N ASN A 57 19.46 29.53 -2.54
CA ASN A 57 19.08 28.13 -2.66
C ASN A 57 19.49 27.31 -1.41
N TYR A 58 20.68 27.54 -0.86
CA TYR A 58 21.11 26.87 0.38
C TYR A 58 20.18 27.19 1.57
N VAL A 59 19.74 28.45 1.70
CA VAL A 59 18.84 28.87 2.77
C VAL A 59 17.42 28.36 2.56
N THR A 60 16.92 28.36 1.33
CA THR A 60 15.51 28.07 1.03
C THR A 60 15.25 26.57 0.86
N VAL A 61 16.14 25.85 0.18
CA VAL A 61 15.97 24.44 -0.15
C VAL A 61 16.72 23.55 0.82
N ASP A 62 18.02 23.78 1.02
CA ASP A 62 18.84 22.85 1.79
C ASP A 62 18.61 22.98 3.29
N ALA A 63 18.47 24.19 3.82
CA ALA A 63 18.14 24.38 5.23
C ALA A 63 16.74 23.86 5.58
N TYR A 64 15.80 23.90 4.63
CA TYR A 64 14.49 23.28 4.79
C TYR A 64 14.60 21.75 4.87
N ARG A 65 15.30 21.13 3.92
CA ARG A 65 15.51 19.67 3.89
C ARG A 65 16.20 19.15 5.16
N ILE A 66 17.24 19.86 5.62
CA ILE A 66 17.96 19.51 6.86
C ILE A 66 17.05 19.69 8.09
N GLY A 67 16.21 20.71 8.12
CA GLY A 67 15.25 20.93 9.20
C GLY A 67 14.20 19.81 9.30
N GLU A 68 13.77 19.26 8.16
CA GLU A 68 12.79 18.16 8.10
C GLU A 68 13.41 16.78 8.38
N PHE A 69 14.73 16.64 8.28
CA PHE A 69 15.41 15.35 8.48
C PHE A 69 15.08 14.66 9.82
N PRO A 70 15.04 15.33 10.99
CA PRO A 70 14.69 14.70 12.25
C PRO A 70 13.29 14.08 12.27
N PHE A 71 12.34 14.68 11.56
CA PHE A 71 10.98 14.16 11.42
C PHE A 71 10.99 12.85 10.63
N TRP A 72 11.62 12.84 9.46
CA TRP A 72 11.71 11.65 8.61
C TRP A 72 12.51 10.53 9.26
N PHE A 73 13.62 10.89 9.92
CA PHE A 73 14.40 9.94 10.69
C PHE A 73 13.53 9.28 11.75
N HIS A 74 12.81 10.08 12.54
CA HIS A 74 11.94 9.55 13.58
C HIS A 74 10.81 8.66 13.04
N GLN A 75 10.18 9.08 11.94
CA GLN A 75 9.13 8.31 11.28
C GLN A 75 9.66 6.94 10.80
N THR A 76 10.89 6.89 10.30
CA THR A 76 11.46 5.67 9.71
C THR A 76 11.69 4.57 10.76
N TRP A 77 12.36 4.89 11.88
CA TRP A 77 12.62 3.88 12.92
C TRP A 77 11.35 3.49 13.68
N THR A 78 10.44 4.44 13.99
CA THR A 78 9.18 4.10 14.67
C THR A 78 8.27 3.21 13.83
N THR A 79 8.13 3.50 12.53
CA THR A 79 7.37 2.63 11.61
C THR A 79 7.98 1.24 11.53
N SER A 80 9.32 1.16 11.49
CA SER A 80 10.02 -0.14 11.48
C SER A 80 9.76 -0.93 12.76
N LEU A 81 9.86 -0.29 13.93
CA LEU A 81 9.54 -0.93 15.20
C LEU A 81 8.09 -1.38 15.29
N HIS A 82 7.14 -0.54 14.86
CA HIS A 82 5.73 -0.88 14.83
C HIS A 82 5.48 -2.13 13.97
N LEU A 83 6.08 -2.20 12.78
CA LEU A 83 6.00 -3.37 11.90
C LEU A 83 6.53 -4.63 12.58
N CYS A 84 7.68 -4.54 13.26
CA CYS A 84 8.25 -5.67 14.00
C CYS A 84 7.34 -6.14 15.14
N ILE A 85 6.80 -5.21 15.94
CA ILE A 85 5.94 -5.54 17.08
C ILE A 85 4.65 -6.23 16.60
N VAL A 86 3.99 -5.67 15.58
CA VAL A 86 2.79 -6.27 15.00
C VAL A 86 3.08 -7.67 14.47
N GLN A 87 4.21 -7.86 13.78
CA GLN A 87 4.61 -9.16 13.26
C GLN A 87 4.81 -10.20 14.37
N VAL A 88 5.43 -9.83 15.50
CA VAL A 88 5.65 -10.73 16.64
C VAL A 88 4.33 -11.12 17.31
N ILE A 89 3.43 -10.16 17.55
CA ILE A 89 2.11 -10.43 18.14
C ILE A 89 1.28 -11.34 17.24
N LEU A 90 1.33 -11.09 15.92
CA LEU A 90 0.63 -11.93 14.95
C LEU A 90 1.19 -13.36 14.93
N PHE A 91 2.52 -13.51 15.06
CA PHE A 91 3.16 -14.83 15.13
C PHE A 91 2.70 -15.63 16.34
N GLN A 92 2.55 -14.98 17.50
CA GLN A 92 2.11 -15.62 18.73
C GLN A 92 0.62 -16.02 18.70
N THR A 93 -0.21 -15.25 18.01
CA THR A 93 -1.67 -15.47 17.96
C THR A 93 -2.08 -16.48 16.88
N VAL A 94 -1.42 -16.46 15.72
CA VAL A 94 -1.82 -17.23 14.53
C VAL A 94 -0.88 -18.43 14.26
N GLY A 95 0.29 -18.49 14.91
CA GLY A 95 1.26 -19.57 14.72
C GLY A 95 1.84 -19.61 13.31
N SER A 96 2.00 -20.79 12.71
CA SER A 96 2.67 -20.99 11.42
C SER A 96 1.97 -20.33 10.22
N ALA A 97 0.70 -19.94 10.34
CA ALA A 97 -0.03 -19.25 9.27
C ALA A 97 0.48 -17.81 9.02
N THR A 98 1.28 -17.22 9.92
CA THR A 98 1.95 -15.92 9.68
C THR A 98 2.94 -15.94 8.53
N PHE A 99 3.47 -17.09 8.15
CA PHE A 99 4.36 -17.19 6.99
C PHE A 99 3.65 -16.77 5.70
N SER A 100 2.36 -17.12 5.56
CA SER A 100 1.54 -16.69 4.42
C SER A 100 1.38 -15.16 4.39
N ALA A 101 1.11 -14.53 5.54
CA ALA A 101 0.99 -13.08 5.65
C ALA A 101 2.29 -12.34 5.30
N LEU A 102 3.44 -12.87 5.72
CA LEU A 102 4.75 -12.32 5.37
C LEU A 102 4.99 -12.36 3.85
N VAL A 103 4.67 -13.48 3.21
CA VAL A 103 4.79 -13.66 1.75
C VAL A 103 3.90 -12.65 1.01
N VAL A 104 2.67 -12.45 1.46
CA VAL A 104 1.73 -11.47 0.90
C VAL A 104 2.28 -10.04 1.03
N ILE A 105 2.82 -9.66 2.19
CA ILE A 105 3.40 -8.32 2.39
C ILE A 105 4.60 -8.10 1.46
N VAL A 106 5.53 -9.05 1.39
CA VAL A 106 6.70 -8.96 0.50
C VAL A 106 6.26 -8.87 -0.96
N PHE A 107 5.33 -9.71 -1.38
CA PHE A 107 4.77 -9.68 -2.74
C PHE A 107 4.09 -8.34 -3.05
N THR A 108 3.36 -7.78 -2.08
CA THR A 108 2.75 -6.45 -2.18
C THR A 108 3.78 -5.35 -2.39
N VAL A 109 4.89 -5.37 -1.65
CA VAL A 109 5.97 -4.39 -1.82
C VAL A 109 6.66 -4.54 -3.18
N LEU A 110 6.92 -5.78 -3.61
CA LEU A 110 7.55 -6.07 -4.89
C LEU A 110 6.68 -5.63 -6.07
N CYS A 111 5.37 -5.86 -6.05
CA CYS A 111 4.45 -5.44 -7.12
C CYS A 111 4.16 -3.93 -7.10
N ASN A 112 4.16 -3.29 -5.93
CA ASN A 112 3.95 -1.83 -5.84
C ASN A 112 5.12 -1.03 -6.43
N THR A 113 6.34 -1.56 -6.39
CA THR A 113 7.54 -0.85 -6.87
C THR A 113 7.53 -0.55 -8.38
N PRO A 114 7.33 -1.52 -9.31
CA PRO A 114 7.24 -1.24 -10.74
C PRO A 114 6.01 -0.41 -11.08
N LEU A 115 4.90 -0.61 -10.36
CA LEU A 115 3.68 0.18 -10.52
C LEU A 115 3.92 1.66 -10.17
N ALA A 116 4.61 1.92 -9.05
CA ALA A 116 4.97 3.27 -8.63
C ALA A 116 5.94 3.94 -9.61
N LYS A 117 6.92 3.21 -10.15
CA LYS A 117 7.83 3.73 -11.20
C LYS A 117 7.08 4.12 -12.48
N LEU A 118 6.13 3.27 -12.89
CA LEU A 118 5.29 3.54 -14.05
C LEU A 118 4.43 4.78 -13.81
N GLN A 119 3.75 4.85 -12.67
CA GLN A 119 2.96 6.02 -12.24
C GLN A 119 3.83 7.29 -12.21
N HIS A 120 5.03 7.24 -11.64
CA HIS A 120 5.94 8.38 -11.56
C HIS A 120 6.39 8.87 -12.95
N LYS A 121 6.78 7.95 -13.85
CA LYS A 121 7.17 8.29 -15.23
C LYS A 121 6.04 9.03 -15.95
N PHE A 122 4.80 8.59 -15.76
CA PHE A 122 3.64 9.25 -16.37
C PHE A 122 3.31 10.59 -15.74
N GLN A 123 3.29 10.67 -14.40
CA GLN A 123 3.09 11.94 -13.68
C GLN A 123 4.14 12.98 -14.11
N SER A 124 5.39 12.57 -14.28
CA SER A 124 6.45 13.46 -14.79
C SER A 124 6.14 13.98 -16.20
N ARG A 125 5.75 13.10 -17.14
CA ARG A 125 5.38 13.53 -18.51
C ARG A 125 4.18 14.46 -18.52
N LEU A 126 3.18 14.19 -17.67
CA LEU A 126 2.01 15.03 -17.50
C LEU A 126 2.40 16.43 -17.00
N MET A 127 3.22 16.50 -15.95
CA MET A 127 3.67 17.76 -15.37
C MET A 127 4.46 18.60 -16.39
N VAL A 128 5.34 17.98 -17.19
CA VAL A 128 6.08 18.68 -18.25
C VAL A 128 5.13 19.26 -19.31
N ALA A 129 4.17 18.46 -19.79
CA ALA A 129 3.21 18.94 -20.79
C ALA A 129 2.31 20.07 -20.24
N GLN A 130 1.91 19.97 -18.97
CA GLN A 130 1.13 21.00 -18.30
C GLN A 130 1.94 22.30 -18.11
N ASP A 131 3.22 22.19 -17.78
CA ASP A 131 4.12 23.34 -17.60
C ASP A 131 4.33 24.10 -18.92
N VAL A 132 4.63 23.38 -20.02
CA VAL A 132 4.77 23.98 -21.36
C VAL A 132 3.51 24.76 -21.76
N ARG A 133 2.32 24.18 -21.54
CA ARG A 133 1.05 24.85 -21.82
C ARG A 133 0.88 26.12 -20.99
N GLN A 134 1.15 26.03 -19.69
CA GLN A 134 0.95 27.13 -18.76
C GLN A 134 1.91 28.28 -19.04
N LYS A 135 3.15 27.96 -19.38
CA LYS A 135 4.16 28.91 -19.81
C LYS A 135 3.77 29.61 -21.11
N ALA A 136 3.39 28.88 -22.16
CA ALA A 136 2.96 29.46 -23.42
C ALA A 136 1.77 30.42 -23.25
N SER A 137 0.78 30.00 -22.45
CA SER A 137 -0.39 30.86 -22.16
C SER A 137 -0.01 32.11 -21.37
N SER A 138 0.91 32.00 -20.40
CA SER A 138 1.40 33.14 -19.63
C SER A 138 2.18 34.12 -20.49
N GLU A 139 3.06 33.64 -21.37
CA GLU A 139 3.85 34.49 -22.27
C GLU A 139 2.95 35.27 -23.25
N ALA A 140 1.86 34.66 -23.71
CA ALA A 140 0.86 35.33 -24.54
C ALA A 140 0.14 36.47 -23.80
N LEU A 141 -0.28 36.23 -22.55
CA LEU A 141 -0.97 37.23 -21.74
C LEU A 141 -0.08 38.44 -21.45
N VAL A 142 1.22 38.20 -21.20
CA VAL A 142 2.22 39.25 -21.00
C VAL A 142 2.41 40.08 -22.27
N ASN A 143 2.37 39.45 -23.46
CA ASN A 143 2.63 40.10 -24.76
C ASN A 143 1.36 40.36 -25.60
N MET A 144 0.18 40.43 -24.96
CA MET A 144 -1.11 40.51 -25.66
C MET A 144 -1.23 41.72 -26.61
N LYS A 145 -0.67 42.87 -26.24
CA LYS A 145 -0.69 44.07 -27.09
C LYS A 145 0.06 43.87 -28.40
N VAL A 146 1.20 43.17 -28.38
CA VAL A 146 2.00 42.87 -29.57
C VAL A 146 1.26 41.89 -30.47
N LEU A 147 0.66 40.84 -29.91
CA LEU A 147 -0.15 39.88 -30.68
C LEU A 147 -1.28 40.56 -31.45
N LYS A 148 -1.96 41.55 -30.85
CA LYS A 148 -3.00 42.35 -31.50
C LYS A 148 -2.47 43.26 -32.60
N LEU A 149 -1.33 43.91 -32.37
CA LEU A 149 -0.72 44.81 -33.35
C LEU A 149 -0.28 44.08 -34.64
N TYR A 150 0.15 42.82 -34.53
CA TYR A 150 0.59 41.99 -35.65
C TYR A 150 -0.49 41.05 -36.20
N ALA A 151 -1.73 41.09 -35.67
CA ALA A 151 -2.82 40.18 -36.03
C ALA A 151 -2.45 38.67 -35.90
N TRP A 152 -1.57 38.32 -34.96
CA TRP A 152 -1.09 36.94 -34.75
C TRP A 152 -2.00 36.09 -33.85
N GLU A 153 -3.16 36.60 -33.43
CA GLU A 153 -4.07 35.91 -32.51
C GLU A 153 -4.46 34.51 -32.99
N THR A 154 -4.78 34.35 -34.27
CA THR A 154 -5.19 33.06 -34.84
C THR A 154 -4.03 32.06 -34.90
N HIS A 155 -2.83 32.52 -35.26
CA HIS A 155 -1.63 31.67 -35.31
C HIS A 155 -1.27 31.16 -33.91
N PHE A 156 -1.33 32.05 -32.91
CA PHE A 156 -1.03 31.70 -31.53
C PHE A 156 -2.10 30.77 -30.92
N LYS A 157 -3.38 30.99 -31.24
CA LYS A 157 -4.48 30.11 -30.85
C LYS A 157 -4.28 28.69 -31.39
N ASN A 158 -3.95 28.57 -32.67
CA ASN A 158 -3.70 27.27 -33.29
C ASN A 158 -2.49 26.56 -32.65
N ALA A 159 -1.42 27.29 -32.34
CA ALA A 159 -0.26 26.73 -31.64
C ALA A 159 -0.63 26.18 -30.23
N ILE A 160 -1.50 26.85 -29.47
CA ILE A 160 -2.01 26.34 -28.19
C ILE A 160 -2.91 25.11 -28.39
N GLU A 161 -3.78 25.13 -29.40
CA GLU A 161 -4.66 24.00 -29.71
C GLU A 161 -3.88 22.74 -30.11
N ASP A 162 -2.77 22.89 -30.82
CA ASP A 162 -1.90 21.77 -31.19
C ASP A 162 -1.14 21.21 -29.97
N LEU A 163 -0.65 22.08 -29.07
CA LEU A 163 -0.10 21.68 -27.77
C LEU A 163 -1.11 20.90 -26.91
N ARG A 164 -2.42 21.08 -27.13
CA ARG A 164 -3.49 20.39 -26.39
C ARG A 164 -3.75 18.96 -26.89
N LYS A 165 -3.43 18.64 -28.14
CA LYS A 165 -3.78 17.36 -28.79
C LYS A 165 -2.88 16.19 -28.39
N GLU A 166 -1.61 16.45 -28.07
CA GLU A 166 -0.61 15.36 -27.92
C GLU A 166 -0.64 14.55 -26.60
N PRO A 167 -0.96 15.11 -25.40
CA PRO A 167 -0.82 14.34 -24.15
C PRO A 167 -2.14 13.80 -23.55
N ILE A 168 -3.28 14.46 -23.79
CA ILE A 168 -4.50 14.29 -22.97
C ILE A 168 -5.27 13.00 -23.28
N ARG A 169 -5.18 12.48 -24.50
CA ARG A 169 -5.96 11.31 -24.94
C ARG A 169 -5.57 10.02 -24.23
N SER A 170 -4.33 9.90 -23.74
CA SER A 170 -3.81 8.67 -23.13
C SER A 170 -4.02 8.61 -21.60
N ILE A 171 -4.39 9.71 -20.95
CA ILE A 171 -4.51 9.78 -19.49
C ILE A 171 -5.60 8.84 -18.94
N PRO A 172 -6.83 8.80 -19.51
CA PRO A 172 -7.91 7.98 -18.96
C PRO A 172 -7.63 6.48 -19.06
N ASP A 173 -7.12 6.02 -20.21
CA ASP A 173 -6.81 4.61 -20.47
C ASP A 173 -5.72 4.10 -19.53
N ILE A 174 -4.70 4.92 -19.28
CA ILE A 174 -3.56 4.56 -18.44
C ILE A 174 -3.91 4.57 -16.96
N ILE A 175 -4.73 5.53 -16.51
CA ILE A 175 -5.30 5.49 -15.15
C ILE A 175 -6.13 4.20 -14.99
N GLY A 176 -6.89 3.82 -16.02
CA GLY A 176 -7.56 2.54 -16.09
C GLY A 176 -6.63 1.35 -15.88
N VAL A 177 -5.53 1.26 -16.64
CA VAL A 177 -4.55 0.14 -16.51
C VAL A 177 -3.93 0.08 -15.11
N VAL A 178 -3.56 1.21 -14.51
CA VAL A 178 -2.97 1.25 -13.16
C VAL A 178 -3.98 0.81 -12.10
N ILE A 179 -5.24 1.26 -12.20
CA ILE A 179 -6.31 0.85 -11.28
C ILE A 179 -6.60 -0.64 -11.45
N GLN A 180 -6.73 -1.12 -12.69
CA GLN A 180 -6.98 -2.54 -12.98
C GLN A 180 -5.86 -3.43 -12.45
N ALA A 181 -4.59 -3.03 -12.59
CA ALA A 181 -3.46 -3.74 -12.02
C ALA A 181 -3.53 -3.81 -10.48
N LYS A 182 -3.90 -2.73 -9.80
CA LYS A 182 -4.11 -2.72 -8.33
C LYS A 182 -5.25 -3.65 -7.91
N VAL A 183 -6.38 -3.62 -8.63
CA VAL A 183 -7.54 -4.46 -8.33
C VAL A 183 -7.22 -5.94 -8.54
N ALA A 184 -6.54 -6.28 -9.64
CA ALA A 184 -6.11 -7.64 -9.94
C ALA A 184 -5.14 -8.17 -8.86
N PHE A 185 -4.19 -7.34 -8.44
CA PHE A 185 -3.27 -7.66 -7.36
C PHE A 185 -4.00 -7.94 -6.03
N ALA A 186 -4.91 -7.06 -5.63
CA ALA A 186 -5.70 -7.26 -4.40
C ALA A 186 -6.53 -8.54 -4.44
N ARG A 187 -7.07 -8.89 -5.61
CA ARG A 187 -7.80 -10.15 -5.80
C ARG A 187 -6.88 -11.37 -5.67
N ALA A 188 -5.67 -11.32 -6.23
CA ALA A 188 -4.69 -12.40 -6.11
C ALA A 188 -4.25 -12.61 -4.65
N VAL A 189 -4.01 -11.53 -3.91
CA VAL A 189 -3.71 -11.58 -2.47
C VAL A 189 -4.86 -12.24 -1.71
N LYS A 190 -6.11 -11.81 -1.97
CA LYS A 190 -7.29 -12.38 -1.31
C LYS A 190 -7.50 -13.87 -1.62
N PHE A 191 -7.11 -14.31 -2.81
CA PHE A 191 -7.14 -15.72 -3.19
C PHE A 191 -6.08 -16.54 -2.45
N LEU A 192 -4.84 -16.02 -2.34
CA LEU A 192 -3.75 -16.67 -1.60
C LEU A 192 -4.01 -16.72 -0.07
N GLU A 193 -4.78 -15.76 0.44
CA GLU A 193 -5.18 -15.71 1.86
C GLU A 193 -6.40 -16.57 2.18
N ALA A 194 -7.08 -17.13 1.16
CA ALA A 194 -8.21 -18.02 1.40
C ALA A 194 -7.74 -19.22 2.23
N PRO A 195 -8.31 -19.47 3.44
CA PRO A 195 -7.91 -20.61 4.24
C PRO A 195 -8.22 -21.88 3.44
N GLU A 196 -7.17 -22.68 3.20
CA GLU A 196 -7.24 -23.99 2.53
C GLU A 196 -8.11 -24.95 3.35
N LEU A 197 -9.42 -24.81 3.19
CA LEU A 197 -10.46 -25.57 3.90
C LEU A 197 -10.42 -27.07 3.56
N GLN A 198 -9.63 -27.47 2.55
CA GLN A 198 -9.56 -28.84 2.09
C GLN A 198 -8.68 -29.75 2.96
N SER A 199 -7.69 -29.23 3.69
CA SER A 199 -6.80 -30.10 4.49
C SER A 199 -7.49 -30.68 5.74
N ALA A 200 -8.40 -29.92 6.35
CA ALA A 200 -9.16 -30.36 7.52
C ALA A 200 -10.32 -31.30 7.15
N ASN A 201 -10.98 -31.06 6.00
CA ASN A 201 -12.07 -31.92 5.56
C ASN A 201 -11.58 -33.22 4.90
N VAL A 202 -10.47 -33.19 4.17
CA VAL A 202 -9.85 -34.41 3.62
C VAL A 202 -9.26 -35.28 4.73
N ARG A 203 -8.70 -34.69 5.79
CA ARG A 203 -8.21 -35.46 6.95
C ARG A 203 -9.34 -36.12 7.74
N ARG A 204 -10.49 -35.44 7.93
CA ARG A 204 -11.70 -36.06 8.52
C ARG A 204 -12.29 -37.16 7.65
N ASN A 205 -12.38 -36.95 6.32
CA ASN A 205 -12.85 -38.01 5.41
C ASN A 205 -11.87 -39.20 5.34
N LEU A 206 -10.57 -39.00 5.55
CA LEU A 206 -9.60 -40.10 5.68
C LEU A 206 -9.67 -40.80 7.06
N GLU A 207 -10.07 -40.11 8.13
CA GLU A 207 -10.34 -40.72 9.44
C GLU A 207 -11.65 -41.52 9.43
N ASP A 208 -12.69 -41.03 8.75
CA ASP A 208 -13.97 -41.74 8.58
C ASP A 208 -13.83 -42.99 7.69
N VAL A 209 -12.96 -42.97 6.66
CA VAL A 209 -12.67 -44.15 5.81
C VAL A 209 -11.75 -45.16 6.52
N LYS A 210 -11.00 -44.76 7.55
CA LYS A 210 -10.09 -45.66 8.28
C LYS A 210 -10.77 -46.41 9.43
N CYS A 211 -12.01 -46.07 9.76
CA CYS A 211 -12.86 -46.75 10.74
C CYS A 211 -13.79 -47.79 10.09
N GLU A 212 -13.28 -48.63 9.18
CA GLU A 212 -13.89 -49.93 8.89
C GLU A 212 -12.90 -51.05 9.26
N PRO A 213 -13.01 -51.66 10.46
CA PRO A 213 -12.17 -52.80 10.80
C PRO A 213 -12.73 -54.06 10.14
N CYS A 214 -12.04 -54.50 9.09
CA CYS A 214 -12.12 -55.86 8.59
C CYS A 214 -11.32 -56.79 9.53
N HIS A 215 -11.96 -57.40 10.55
CA HIS A 215 -11.69 -58.80 10.95
C HIS A 215 -12.69 -59.32 11.99
N SER A 216 -13.44 -60.35 11.56
CA SER A 216 -13.99 -61.50 12.30
C SER A 216 -13.75 -61.57 13.82
N HIS A 217 -14.83 -61.67 14.62
CA HIS A 217 -15.32 -62.93 15.23
C HIS A 217 -16.36 -62.66 16.33
N ARG A 218 -17.66 -62.87 16.08
CA ARG A 218 -18.58 -63.43 17.08
C ARG A 218 -19.80 -64.06 16.42
N ILE A 219 -19.73 -65.38 16.36
CA ILE A 219 -20.81 -66.34 16.18
C ILE A 219 -21.85 -66.12 17.29
N SER A 220 -23.09 -65.79 16.92
CA SER A 220 -24.35 -66.29 17.52
C SER A 220 -25.52 -65.39 17.12
N GLN A 221 -26.61 -66.00 16.64
CA GLN A 221 -27.97 -65.44 16.43
C GLN A 221 -28.52 -65.28 15.01
N PHE A 222 -27.94 -65.90 13.98
CA PHE A 222 -28.65 -66.06 12.69
C PHE A 222 -28.43 -67.45 12.09
N ARG A 223 -28.82 -68.49 12.83
CA ARG A 223 -29.00 -69.84 12.29
C ARG A 223 -29.99 -70.66 13.11
N LEU A 224 -31.23 -70.18 13.23
CA LEU A 224 -32.39 -70.98 13.66
C LEU A 224 -33.66 -70.51 12.92
N ARG A 225 -33.57 -70.39 11.60
CA ARG A 225 -34.73 -70.13 10.72
C ARG A 225 -34.62 -70.98 9.44
N GLY A 226 -34.33 -72.26 9.60
CA GLY A 226 -34.14 -73.19 8.48
C GLY A 226 -34.37 -74.67 8.76
N GLU A 227 -34.30 -75.14 10.02
CA GLU A 227 -34.44 -76.58 10.34
C GLU A 227 -35.32 -76.84 11.59
N PHE A 228 -36.37 -76.04 11.79
CA PHE A 228 -37.35 -76.28 12.88
C PHE A 228 -38.81 -76.25 12.40
N PHE A 229 -39.04 -76.36 11.08
CA PHE A 229 -40.40 -76.45 10.52
C PHE A 229 -40.76 -77.86 10.03
N GLU A 230 -40.00 -78.87 10.45
CA GLU A 230 -40.25 -80.29 10.12
C GLU A 230 -40.34 -81.17 11.37
N ALA A 231 -40.88 -80.62 12.46
CA ALA A 231 -41.14 -81.38 13.69
C ALA A 231 -42.21 -80.74 14.58
N ASN A 232 -43.38 -80.39 14.04
CA ASN A 232 -44.63 -80.46 14.81
C ASN A 232 -45.89 -80.29 13.93
N THR A 233 -46.02 -81.18 12.95
CA THR A 233 -47.35 -81.68 12.60
C THR A 233 -47.80 -82.57 13.75
N LYS A 234 -48.58 -82.01 14.68
CA LYS A 234 -49.53 -82.67 15.60
C LYS A 234 -49.68 -81.79 16.82
N GLU A 235 -50.77 -81.04 16.87
CA GLU A 235 -51.70 -81.00 18.02
C GLU A 235 -52.59 -79.75 17.95
N TYR A 236 -53.91 -80.01 17.89
CA TYR A 236 -55.05 -79.08 18.05
C TYR A 236 -55.24 -78.00 16.96
N LYS A 237 -56.21 -78.01 16.03
CA LYS A 237 -57.57 -78.61 15.94
C LYS A 237 -58.31 -78.61 17.27
N PHE A 238 -59.03 -77.52 17.57
CA PHE A 238 -60.45 -77.49 17.96
C PHE A 238 -60.82 -76.18 18.67
N ARG A 239 -62.01 -75.66 18.30
CA ARG A 239 -62.84 -74.66 19.01
C ARG A 239 -62.29 -73.23 19.05
N GLY A 240 -63.06 -72.21 18.71
CA GLY A 240 -64.49 -72.08 18.40
C GLY A 240 -64.82 -70.61 18.28
#